data_AF-T1AK01-F1
#
_entry.id   AF-T1AK01-F1
#
_cell.length_a   1.000
_cell.length_b   1.000
_cell.length_c   1.000
_cell.angle_alpha   90.00
_cell.angle_beta   90.00
_cell.angle_gamma   90.00
#
_symmetry.space_group_name_H-M   'P 1'
#
loop_
_entity.id
_entity.type
_entity.pdbx_description
1 polymer ?
#
loop_
_entity_poly.entity_id
_entity_poly.type
_entity_poly.pdbx_seq_one_letter_code
_entity_poly.pdbx_strand_id
1 'polypeptide(L)'
;KREDFREFIDEAYAALARLPFFIERATQRELSRQILQSFREGVPLMAEAPTGTGKTLSYLVAALAAQQEQPKPIPVVVATATTLLQHQIIEEEIPKLVKAGLVDSSQVVVAKGRGRYFCAMSAERVSQTEDRQDDLFEGADKVEAPRSAEELLSLFVDGEWNGDLDTSPIRMTHGTREAVKASGDSCVGWRCGYYASCPFYTERRRLQTAKIIIANQDLVLSDLRLAGEKDGSPIFPVQQYLLVVDEAHRFPGKAQESGATAIDCFHSIGLLEELPAVIGKLLRHPKVSRLLEKDASLYEMLDPGKATEALTRVREIMLALSEDGVERQLTLKEPGADPRIAALEGEMEVALGECVRVAMGFAAAKTSLAEVK
;
A
#
# COMPACT_ATOMS: atom_id res chain seq x y z
N LYS A 1 26.67 31.66 -14.40
CA LYS A 1 26.16 30.42 -13.76
C LYS A 1 25.23 30.64 -12.55
N ARG A 2 25.18 31.83 -11.90
CA ARG A 2 24.14 32.14 -10.88
C ARG A 2 22.91 32.88 -11.43
N GLU A 3 23.00 33.44 -12.64
CA GLU A 3 21.95 34.31 -13.23
C GLU A 3 20.88 33.54 -14.04
N ASP A 4 21.24 32.47 -14.75
CA ASP A 4 20.39 31.64 -15.64
C ASP A 4 19.11 31.03 -15.03
N PHE A 5 18.96 30.97 -13.69
CA PHE A 5 17.95 30.11 -13.05
C PHE A 5 16.87 30.87 -12.27
N ARG A 6 17.19 32.10 -11.85
CA ARG A 6 16.12 33.06 -11.54
C ARG A 6 15.26 33.29 -12.78
N GLU A 7 15.91 33.24 -13.95
CA GLU A 7 15.25 33.31 -15.26
C GLU A 7 14.23 32.19 -15.43
N PHE A 8 14.54 30.90 -15.18
CA PHE A 8 13.51 29.85 -15.32
C PHE A 8 12.27 30.08 -14.43
N ILE A 9 12.46 30.43 -13.16
CA ILE A 9 11.31 30.70 -12.26
C ILE A 9 10.53 31.92 -12.79
N ASP A 10 11.22 32.98 -13.18
CA ASP A 10 10.59 34.20 -13.68
C ASP A 10 9.86 33.98 -15.01
N GLU A 11 10.43 33.19 -15.92
CA GLU A 11 9.83 32.75 -17.18
C GLU A 11 8.63 31.82 -16.95
N ALA A 12 8.72 30.91 -15.98
CA ALA A 12 7.63 30.02 -15.62
C ALA A 12 6.41 30.81 -15.14
N TYR A 13 6.61 31.79 -14.24
CA TYR A 13 5.52 32.67 -13.80
C TYR A 13 5.02 33.56 -14.93
N ALA A 14 5.88 34.06 -15.82
CA ALA A 14 5.46 34.82 -17.00
C ALA A 14 4.62 33.98 -17.97
N ALA A 15 4.93 32.69 -18.14
CA ALA A 15 4.13 31.76 -18.94
C ALA A 15 2.78 31.47 -18.26
N LEU A 16 2.76 31.23 -16.95
CA LEU A 16 1.55 31.03 -16.17
C LEU A 16 0.63 32.27 -16.19
N ALA A 17 1.21 33.48 -16.16
CA ALA A 17 0.48 34.74 -16.25
C ALA A 17 -0.28 34.94 -17.58
N ARG A 18 0.05 34.18 -18.63
CA ARG A 18 -0.70 34.19 -19.90
C ARG A 18 -1.96 33.32 -19.86
N LEU A 19 -2.12 32.48 -18.83
CA LEU A 19 -3.31 31.64 -18.70
C LEU A 19 -4.51 32.47 -18.23
N PRO A 20 -5.72 32.20 -18.76
CA PRO A 20 -6.92 32.89 -18.31
C PRO A 20 -7.18 32.62 -16.83
N PHE A 21 -7.60 33.65 -16.11
CA PHE A 21 -7.94 33.62 -14.68
C PHE A 21 -6.78 33.28 -13.71
N PHE A 22 -5.55 33.17 -14.19
CA PHE A 22 -4.39 33.04 -13.31
C PHE A 22 -4.02 34.41 -12.70
N ILE A 23 -3.85 34.44 -11.38
CA ILE A 23 -3.42 35.64 -10.65
C ILE A 23 -2.08 35.33 -9.99
N GLU A 24 -1.03 35.91 -10.54
CA GLU A 24 0.30 35.83 -9.96
C GLU A 24 0.34 36.58 -8.62
N ARG A 25 1.01 35.98 -7.62
CA ARG A 25 1.31 36.63 -6.35
C ARG A 25 2.81 36.60 -6.10
N ALA A 26 3.37 37.73 -5.66
CA ALA A 26 4.80 37.84 -5.37
C ALA A 26 5.31 36.77 -4.39
N THR A 27 4.47 36.36 -3.43
CA THR A 27 4.74 35.30 -2.46
C THR A 27 4.98 33.94 -3.11
N GLN A 28 4.33 33.63 -4.24
CA GLN A 28 4.53 32.35 -4.94
C GLN A 28 5.94 32.25 -5.51
N ARG A 29 6.36 33.32 -6.18
CA ARG A 29 7.68 33.44 -6.81
C ARG A 29 8.78 33.41 -5.76
N GLU A 30 8.60 34.12 -4.66
CA GLU A 30 9.54 34.13 -3.55
C GLU A 30 9.67 32.74 -2.90
N LEU A 31 8.55 32.08 -2.59
CA LEU A 31 8.56 30.72 -2.05
C LEU A 31 9.24 29.72 -3.00
N SER A 32 8.99 29.83 -4.31
CA SER A 32 9.65 28.99 -5.31
C SER A 32 11.17 29.11 -5.28
N ARG A 33 11.68 30.34 -5.14
CA ARG A 33 13.13 30.60 -5.05
C ARG A 33 13.72 30.04 -3.76
N GLN A 34 13.03 30.17 -2.63
CA GLN A 34 13.48 29.60 -1.36
C GLN A 34 13.53 28.07 -1.40
N ILE A 35 12.51 27.43 -1.99
CA ILE A 35 12.48 25.97 -2.16
C ILE A 35 13.63 25.51 -3.06
N LEU A 36 13.85 26.18 -4.19
CA LEU A 36 14.96 25.86 -5.08
C LEU A 36 16.32 26.01 -4.38
N GLN A 37 16.50 27.09 -3.60
CA GLN A 37 17.72 27.28 -2.82
C GLN A 37 17.93 26.14 -1.79
N SER A 38 16.87 25.73 -1.09
CA SER A 38 16.89 24.59 -0.17
C SER A 38 17.31 23.29 -0.85
N PHE A 39 16.75 22.99 -2.02
CA PHE A 39 17.14 21.81 -2.81
C PHE A 39 18.62 21.83 -3.22
N ARG A 40 19.17 23.02 -3.53
CA ARG A 40 20.57 23.16 -3.92
C ARG A 40 21.55 23.01 -2.77
N GLU A 41 21.21 23.61 -1.64
CA GLU A 41 22.06 23.61 -0.45
C GLU A 41 21.96 22.29 0.32
N GLY A 42 20.94 21.48 0.05
CA GLY A 42 20.65 20.27 0.81
C GLY A 42 20.22 20.56 2.25
N VAL A 43 19.77 21.80 2.50
CA VAL A 43 19.32 22.26 3.82
C VAL A 43 17.79 22.23 3.86
N PRO A 44 17.15 21.51 4.79
CA PRO A 44 15.70 21.47 4.89
C PRO A 44 15.09 22.87 5.09
N LEU A 45 14.03 23.18 4.34
CA LEU A 45 13.24 24.39 4.49
C LEU A 45 11.88 24.07 5.13
N MET A 46 11.57 24.76 6.23
CA MET A 46 10.20 24.86 6.73
C MET A 46 9.61 26.20 6.31
N ALA A 47 8.56 26.15 5.50
CA ALA A 47 7.87 27.33 5.01
C ALA A 47 6.39 27.29 5.42
N GLU A 48 5.95 28.32 6.12
CA GLU A 48 4.54 28.57 6.40
C GLU A 48 3.97 29.49 5.33
N ALA A 49 2.95 29.01 4.62
CA ALA A 49 2.26 29.77 3.58
C ALA A 49 0.76 29.67 3.85
N PRO A 50 0.06 30.80 4.10
CA PRO A 50 -1.38 30.79 4.31
C PRO A 50 -2.14 30.13 3.15
N THR A 51 -3.34 29.61 3.42
CA THR A 51 -4.20 29.04 2.38
C THR A 51 -4.49 30.06 1.29
N GLY A 52 -4.61 29.59 0.03
CA GLY A 52 -4.86 30.47 -1.12
C GLY A 52 -3.67 31.32 -1.59
N THR A 53 -2.49 31.20 -0.97
CA THR A 53 -1.27 31.88 -1.43
C THR A 53 -0.61 31.22 -2.64
N GLY A 54 -1.08 30.03 -3.04
CA GLY A 54 -0.53 29.28 -4.18
C GLY A 54 0.73 28.49 -3.85
N LYS A 55 0.84 27.96 -2.63
CA LYS A 55 1.92 27.08 -2.17
C LYS A 55 2.18 25.93 -3.15
N THR A 56 1.10 25.32 -3.66
CA THR A 56 1.16 24.20 -4.61
C THR A 56 1.94 24.53 -5.87
N LEU A 57 1.56 25.58 -6.58
CA LEU A 57 2.32 26.00 -7.77
C LEU A 57 3.75 26.39 -7.43
N SER A 58 3.98 26.96 -6.24
CA SER A 58 5.32 27.39 -5.85
C SER A 58 6.29 26.21 -5.74
N TYR A 59 5.89 25.13 -5.05
CA TYR A 59 6.75 23.95 -4.97
C TYR A 59 6.84 23.19 -6.28
N LEU A 60 5.80 23.22 -7.13
CA LEU A 60 5.86 22.56 -8.44
C LEU A 60 6.78 23.30 -9.42
N VAL A 61 6.72 24.64 -9.46
CA VAL A 61 7.63 25.46 -10.26
C VAL A 61 9.07 25.30 -9.78
N ALA A 62 9.30 25.31 -8.47
CA ALA A 62 10.62 25.02 -7.89
C ALA A 62 11.11 23.61 -8.24
N ALA A 63 10.22 22.61 -8.23
CA ALA A 63 10.54 21.25 -8.60
C ALA A 63 11.02 21.16 -10.06
N LEU A 64 10.30 21.82 -10.99
CA LEU A 64 10.68 21.89 -12.40
C LEU A 64 12.01 22.63 -12.58
N ALA A 65 12.21 23.74 -11.87
CA ALA A 65 13.45 24.51 -11.90
C ALA A 65 14.66 23.65 -11.48
N ALA A 66 14.51 22.86 -10.41
CA ALA A 66 15.54 21.95 -9.92
C ALA A 66 15.93 20.88 -10.96
N GLN A 67 15.00 20.46 -11.83
CA GLN A 67 15.31 19.51 -12.91
C GLN A 67 16.18 20.13 -14.01
N GLN A 68 16.07 21.43 -14.25
CA GLN A 68 16.86 22.12 -15.29
C GLN A 68 18.33 22.33 -14.87
N GLU A 69 18.62 22.29 -13.57
CA GLU A 69 19.97 22.57 -13.05
C GLU A 69 20.94 21.36 -13.17
N GLN A 70 20.42 20.14 -13.33
CA GLN A 70 21.21 18.93 -13.16
C GLN A 70 21.46 18.18 -14.49
N PRO A 71 22.71 17.79 -14.81
CA PRO A 71 23.01 16.95 -15.97
C PRO A 71 22.31 15.58 -15.93
N LYS A 72 22.05 15.09 -14.71
CA LYS A 72 21.24 13.92 -14.41
C LYS A 72 20.15 14.33 -13.42
N PRO A 73 18.97 14.75 -13.91
CA PRO A 73 17.91 15.25 -13.06
C PRO A 73 17.42 14.17 -12.08
N ILE A 74 17.38 14.53 -10.80
CA ILE A 74 16.83 13.74 -9.70
C ILE A 74 15.35 14.11 -9.55
N PRO A 75 14.40 13.16 -9.53
CA PRO A 75 12.97 13.46 -9.46
C PRO A 75 12.60 14.18 -8.16
N VAL A 76 11.54 14.98 -8.22
CA VAL A 76 10.93 15.58 -7.03
C VAL A 76 9.68 14.81 -6.63
N VAL A 77 9.67 14.28 -5.42
CA VAL A 77 8.50 13.64 -4.81
C VAL A 77 7.73 14.68 -4.01
N VAL A 78 6.45 14.85 -4.33
CA VAL A 78 5.50 15.68 -3.58
C VAL A 78 4.62 14.76 -2.75
N ALA A 79 4.79 14.81 -1.43
CA ALA A 79 4.05 14.05 -0.45
C ALA A 79 2.83 14.83 0.04
N THR A 80 1.63 14.47 -0.39
CA THR A 80 0.38 15.10 0.04
C THR A 80 -0.20 14.40 1.27
N ALA A 81 -0.89 15.14 2.13
CA ALA A 81 -1.52 14.55 3.31
C ALA A 81 -2.77 13.71 2.99
N THR A 82 -3.49 14.03 1.91
CA THR A 82 -4.76 13.37 1.55
C THR A 82 -4.85 13.10 0.05
N THR A 83 -5.69 12.12 -0.31
CA THR A 83 -6.02 11.81 -1.72
C THR A 83 -6.77 12.97 -2.40
N LEU A 84 -7.56 13.73 -1.65
CA LEU A 84 -8.25 14.92 -2.18
C LEU A 84 -7.26 16.00 -2.63
N LEU A 85 -6.24 16.30 -1.80
CA LEU A 85 -5.19 17.25 -2.18
C LEU A 85 -4.37 16.72 -3.37
N GLN A 86 -4.10 15.41 -3.40
CA GLN A 86 -3.46 14.78 -4.54
C GLN A 86 -4.27 14.98 -5.84
N HIS A 87 -5.58 14.74 -5.81
CA HIS A 87 -6.47 14.97 -6.94
C HIS A 87 -6.49 16.44 -7.37
N GLN A 88 -6.55 17.37 -6.42
CA GLN A 88 -6.50 18.79 -6.74
C GLN A 88 -5.23 19.19 -7.48
N ILE A 89 -4.07 18.67 -7.06
CA ILE A 89 -2.80 18.91 -7.78
C ILE A 89 -2.92 18.38 -9.22
N ILE A 90 -3.42 17.16 -9.40
CA ILE A 90 -3.47 16.48 -10.70
C ILE A 90 -4.49 17.13 -11.65
N GLU A 91 -5.65 17.51 -11.16
CA GLU A 91 -6.77 17.99 -11.99
C GLU A 91 -6.75 19.50 -12.21
N GLU A 92 -6.18 20.27 -11.28
CA GLU A 92 -6.17 21.73 -11.37
C GLU A 92 -4.78 22.30 -11.64
N GLU A 93 -3.76 21.87 -10.90
CA GLU A 93 -2.45 22.55 -10.90
C GLU A 93 -1.50 22.04 -12.00
N ILE A 94 -1.40 20.73 -12.19
CA ILE A 94 -0.59 20.15 -13.27
C ILE A 94 -1.07 20.61 -14.66
N PRO A 95 -2.38 20.66 -14.97
CA PRO A 95 -2.85 21.14 -16.26
C PRO A 95 -2.48 22.60 -16.53
N LYS A 96 -2.34 23.45 -15.50
CA LYS A 96 -1.82 24.82 -15.68
C LYS A 96 -0.36 24.79 -16.13
N LEU A 97 0.49 23.96 -15.50
CA LEU A 97 1.90 23.82 -15.87
C LEU A 97 2.07 23.26 -17.29
N VAL A 98 1.24 22.29 -17.67
CA VAL A 98 1.22 21.71 -19.03
C VAL A 98 0.78 22.76 -20.05
N LYS A 99 -0.32 23.48 -19.81
CA LYS A 99 -0.79 24.55 -20.70
C LYS A 99 0.19 25.71 -20.84
N ALA A 100 0.95 26.01 -19.78
CA ALA A 100 2.03 26.99 -19.80
C ALA A 100 3.29 26.49 -20.54
N GLY A 101 3.33 25.23 -20.97
CA GLY A 101 4.47 24.64 -21.69
C GLY A 101 5.67 24.32 -20.80
N LEU A 102 5.47 24.24 -19.48
CA LEU A 102 6.56 24.05 -18.51
C LEU A 102 6.94 22.58 -18.30
N VAL A 103 5.99 21.67 -18.56
CA VAL A 103 6.17 20.23 -18.37
C VAL A 103 5.24 19.45 -19.29
N ASP A 104 5.66 18.26 -19.72
CA ASP A 104 4.78 17.30 -20.39
C ASP A 104 4.00 16.48 -19.34
N SER A 105 2.72 16.21 -19.57
CA SER A 105 1.89 15.43 -18.64
C SER A 105 2.46 14.04 -18.34
N SER A 106 3.21 13.43 -19.26
CA SER A 106 3.87 12.14 -19.07
C SER A 106 5.03 12.19 -18.06
N GLN A 107 5.59 13.38 -17.81
CA GLN A 107 6.68 13.61 -16.86
C GLN A 107 6.20 13.82 -15.42
N VAL A 108 4.88 13.90 -15.21
CA VAL A 108 4.27 13.97 -13.88
C VAL A 108 3.50 12.67 -13.65
N VAL A 109 3.90 11.91 -12.63
CA VAL A 109 3.35 10.58 -12.37
C VAL A 109 2.81 10.51 -10.95
N VAL A 110 1.67 9.84 -10.81
CA VAL A 110 0.99 9.67 -9.52
C VAL A 110 1.37 8.30 -8.98
N ALA A 111 2.05 8.27 -7.84
CA ALA A 111 2.37 7.02 -7.17
C ALA A 111 1.23 6.64 -6.22
N LYS A 112 0.69 5.43 -6.41
CA LYS A 112 -0.35 4.85 -5.56
C LYS A 112 0.11 3.51 -4.98
N GLY A 113 -0.48 3.13 -3.86
CA GLY A 113 -0.27 1.80 -3.29
C GLY A 113 -0.78 0.70 -4.22
N ARG A 114 -0.14 -0.48 -4.20
CA ARG A 114 -0.46 -1.59 -5.11
C ARG A 114 -1.96 -1.96 -5.13
N GLY A 115 -2.61 -1.97 -3.97
CA GLY A 115 -4.04 -2.28 -3.84
C GLY A 115 -4.99 -1.27 -4.50
N ARG A 116 -4.47 -0.19 -5.10
CA ARG A 116 -5.24 0.77 -5.92
C ARG A 116 -5.31 0.39 -7.39
N TYR A 117 -4.61 -0.68 -7.80
CA TYR A 117 -4.59 -1.14 -9.18
C TYR A 117 -5.37 -2.45 -9.34
N PHE A 118 -6.03 -2.58 -10.48
CA PHE A 118 -6.72 -3.79 -10.91
C PHE A 118 -5.74 -4.92 -11.25
N CYS A 119 -6.13 -6.15 -10.93
CA CYS A 119 -5.40 -7.36 -11.27
C CYS A 119 -6.26 -8.27 -12.14
N ALA A 120 -5.99 -8.27 -13.45
CA ALA A 120 -6.69 -9.10 -14.43
C ALA A 120 -6.66 -10.59 -14.07
N MET A 121 -5.54 -11.10 -13.54
CA MET A 121 -5.43 -12.50 -13.08
C MET A 121 -6.34 -12.79 -11.88
N SER A 122 -6.46 -11.85 -10.94
CA SER A 122 -7.36 -12.01 -9.80
C SER A 122 -8.81 -12.00 -10.27
N ALA A 123 -9.15 -11.08 -11.17
CA ALA A 123 -10.49 -10.98 -11.75
C ALA A 123 -10.87 -12.24 -12.52
N GLU A 124 -9.99 -12.74 -13.40
CA GLU A 124 -10.20 -13.99 -14.14
C GLU A 124 -10.46 -15.18 -13.19
N ARG A 125 -9.67 -15.30 -12.12
CA ARG A 125 -9.86 -16.35 -11.11
C ARG A 125 -11.22 -16.23 -10.42
N VAL A 126 -11.64 -15.01 -10.07
CA VAL A 126 -12.92 -14.74 -9.40
C VAL A 126 -14.10 -15.05 -10.32
N SER A 127 -14.02 -14.64 -11.60
CA SER A 127 -15.05 -14.94 -12.61
C SER A 127 -15.18 -16.44 -12.90
N GLN A 128 -14.08 -17.20 -12.89
CA GLN A 128 -14.12 -18.67 -13.09
C GLN A 128 -14.64 -19.46 -11.88
N THR A 129 -14.88 -18.82 -10.74
CA THR A 129 -15.36 -19.51 -9.53
C THR A 129 -16.85 -19.85 -9.56
N GLU A 130 -17.61 -19.39 -10.57
CA GLU A 130 -19.05 -19.70 -10.71
C GLU A 130 -19.34 -21.21 -10.85
N ASP A 131 -18.39 -22.01 -11.36
CA ASP A 131 -18.55 -23.46 -11.56
C ASP A 131 -18.27 -24.32 -10.30
N ARG A 132 -17.94 -23.71 -9.16
CA ARG A 132 -17.71 -24.44 -7.89
C ARG A 132 -18.77 -24.09 -6.86
N GLN A 133 -20.03 -24.38 -7.21
CA GLN A 133 -21.04 -24.69 -6.21
C GLN A 133 -20.65 -26.00 -5.53
N ASP A 134 -19.99 -25.90 -4.38
CA ASP A 134 -20.27 -26.73 -3.20
C ASP A 134 -19.40 -26.24 -2.01
N ASP A 135 -20.09 -25.80 -0.96
CA ASP A 135 -19.72 -25.97 0.46
C ASP A 135 -18.49 -25.27 1.07
N LEU A 136 -18.31 -23.95 0.94
CA LEU A 136 -17.35 -23.29 1.87
C LEU A 136 -17.73 -22.03 2.63
N PHE A 137 -18.65 -21.17 2.18
CA PHE A 137 -19.12 -20.06 3.05
C PHE A 137 -20.56 -19.67 2.73
N GLU A 138 -21.52 -20.19 3.49
CA GLU A 138 -22.87 -19.61 3.56
C GLU A 138 -22.82 -18.46 4.57
N GLY A 139 -22.85 -17.22 4.07
CA GLY A 139 -22.98 -16.03 4.91
C GLY A 139 -21.99 -14.92 4.61
N ALA A 140 -22.11 -14.29 3.43
CA ALA A 140 -21.75 -12.87 3.18
C ALA A 140 -21.96 -12.57 1.69
N ASP A 141 -22.90 -11.69 1.33
CA ASP A 141 -22.97 -10.87 0.10
C ASP A 141 -22.36 -11.45 -1.20
N LYS A 142 -22.80 -12.64 -1.60
CA LYS A 142 -22.03 -13.51 -2.52
C LYS A 142 -22.37 -13.47 -4.01
N VAL A 143 -23.21 -12.55 -4.49
CA VAL A 143 -23.77 -12.64 -5.86
C VAL A 143 -23.23 -11.58 -6.84
N GLU A 144 -22.59 -10.49 -6.38
CA GLU A 144 -22.16 -9.41 -7.29
C GLU A 144 -20.69 -9.48 -7.73
N ALA A 145 -19.80 -10.03 -6.90
CA ALA A 145 -18.36 -9.99 -7.16
C ALA A 145 -17.90 -10.70 -8.46
N PRO A 146 -18.41 -11.89 -8.83
CA PRO A 146 -18.02 -12.57 -10.06
C PRO A 146 -18.38 -11.81 -11.33
N ARG A 147 -19.63 -11.32 -11.43
CA ARG A 147 -20.13 -10.56 -12.59
C ARG A 147 -19.39 -9.23 -12.76
N SER A 148 -19.22 -8.48 -11.68
CA SER A 148 -18.46 -7.23 -11.74
C SER A 148 -16.98 -7.46 -12.06
N ALA A 149 -16.39 -8.58 -11.63
CA ALA A 149 -15.00 -8.92 -11.99
C ALA A 149 -14.87 -9.25 -13.49
N GLU A 150 -15.85 -9.95 -14.06
CA GLU A 150 -15.89 -10.26 -15.49
C GLU A 150 -16.05 -9.00 -16.34
N GLU A 151 -16.98 -8.12 -15.96
CA GLU A 151 -17.20 -6.84 -16.62
C GLU A 151 -15.94 -5.95 -16.57
N LEU A 152 -15.31 -5.82 -15.40
CA LEU A 152 -14.04 -5.08 -15.27
C LEU A 152 -12.93 -5.67 -16.11
N LEU A 153 -12.85 -7.01 -16.20
CA LEU A 153 -11.87 -7.69 -17.03
C LEU A 153 -12.11 -7.37 -18.51
N SER A 154 -13.35 -7.41 -18.99
CA SER A 154 -13.68 -7.02 -20.37
C SER A 154 -13.27 -5.58 -20.64
N LEU A 155 -13.72 -4.62 -19.81
CA LEU A 155 -13.42 -3.19 -19.98
C LEU A 155 -11.90 -2.91 -19.98
N PHE A 156 -11.15 -3.65 -19.16
CA PHE A 156 -9.69 -3.54 -19.13
C PHE A 156 -9.03 -4.14 -20.38
N VAL A 157 -9.46 -5.32 -20.83
CA VAL A 157 -8.91 -6.00 -22.02
C VAL A 157 -9.26 -5.25 -23.30
N ASP A 158 -10.45 -4.66 -23.38
CA ASP A 158 -10.92 -3.85 -24.50
C ASP A 158 -10.25 -2.46 -24.56
N GLY A 159 -9.51 -2.09 -23.49
CA GLY A 159 -8.78 -0.82 -23.40
C GLY A 159 -9.65 0.38 -23.05
N GLU A 160 -10.90 0.17 -22.63
CA GLU A 160 -11.83 1.23 -22.19
C GLU A 160 -11.46 1.79 -20.81
N TRP A 161 -10.69 1.03 -20.02
CA TRP A 161 -10.23 1.45 -18.71
C TRP A 161 -8.76 1.04 -18.46
N ASN A 162 -8.01 1.92 -17.81
CA ASN A 162 -6.57 1.74 -17.56
C ASN A 162 -6.24 0.87 -16.34
N GLY A 163 -7.25 0.38 -15.61
CA GLY A 163 -7.07 -0.45 -14.41
C GLY A 163 -6.76 0.32 -13.12
N ASP A 164 -6.96 1.64 -13.08
CA ASP A 164 -6.95 2.42 -11.83
C ASP A 164 -8.31 2.29 -11.11
N LEU A 165 -8.31 1.63 -9.94
CA LEU A 165 -9.53 1.34 -9.18
C LEU A 165 -10.21 2.59 -8.63
N ASP A 166 -9.50 3.71 -8.50
CA ASP A 166 -10.11 4.97 -8.07
C ASP A 166 -10.94 5.63 -9.19
N THR A 167 -10.68 5.28 -10.45
CA THR A 167 -11.41 5.76 -11.64
C THR A 167 -12.14 4.62 -12.35
N SER A 168 -12.57 3.60 -11.60
CA SER A 168 -13.32 2.48 -12.16
C SER A 168 -14.59 2.97 -12.88
N PRO A 169 -14.87 2.47 -14.11
CA PRO A 169 -16.06 2.82 -14.86
C PRO A 169 -17.35 2.30 -14.22
N ILE A 170 -17.27 1.20 -13.46
CA ILE A 170 -18.40 0.62 -12.74
C ILE A 170 -18.28 0.85 -11.24
N ARG A 171 -19.44 0.96 -10.56
CA ARG A 171 -19.48 0.94 -9.10
C ARG A 171 -19.25 -0.48 -8.62
N MET A 172 -18.36 -0.63 -7.64
CA MET A 172 -18.02 -1.93 -7.06
C MET A 172 -18.23 -1.91 -5.56
N THR A 173 -18.68 -3.04 -5.03
CA THR A 173 -18.71 -3.26 -3.58
C THR A 173 -17.29 -3.40 -3.03
N HIS A 174 -17.16 -3.31 -1.71
CA HIS A 174 -15.89 -3.56 -1.04
C HIS A 174 -15.39 -4.99 -1.34
N GLY A 175 -16.27 -5.99 -1.30
CA GLY A 175 -15.93 -7.38 -1.60
C GLY A 175 -15.37 -7.57 -3.02
N THR A 176 -16.01 -6.98 -4.03
CA THR A 176 -15.51 -7.02 -5.41
C THR A 176 -14.13 -6.36 -5.50
N ARG A 177 -13.97 -5.18 -4.91
CA ARG A 177 -12.69 -4.44 -4.94
C ARG A 177 -11.55 -5.25 -4.33
N GLU A 178 -11.80 -5.87 -3.18
CA GLU A 178 -10.83 -6.73 -2.51
C GLU A 178 -10.49 -7.97 -3.33
N ALA A 179 -11.46 -8.54 -4.04
CA ALA A 179 -11.28 -9.72 -4.87
C ALA A 179 -10.45 -9.45 -6.15
N VAL A 180 -10.57 -8.26 -6.73
CA VAL A 180 -9.94 -7.92 -8.03
C VAL A 180 -8.70 -7.03 -7.92
N LYS A 181 -8.36 -6.50 -6.75
CA LYS A 181 -7.17 -5.66 -6.58
C LYS A 181 -5.86 -6.45 -6.73
N ALA A 182 -4.80 -5.75 -7.11
CA ALA A 182 -3.45 -6.28 -7.05
C ALA A 182 -2.98 -6.41 -5.60
N SER A 183 -2.41 -7.57 -5.25
CA SER A 183 -1.83 -7.84 -3.93
C SER A 183 -0.31 -8.06 -4.03
N GLY A 184 0.40 -7.75 -2.95
CA GLY A 184 1.82 -8.10 -2.79
C GLY A 184 2.00 -9.62 -2.72
N ASP A 185 1.13 -10.27 -1.93
CA ASP A 185 1.30 -11.65 -1.47
C ASP A 185 0.96 -12.69 -2.53
N SER A 186 -0.02 -12.40 -3.40
CA SER A 186 -0.47 -13.33 -4.45
C SER A 186 0.17 -13.08 -5.82
N CYS A 187 0.94 -11.99 -5.97
CA CYS A 187 1.47 -11.59 -7.26
C CYS A 187 2.69 -12.45 -7.66
N VAL A 188 2.61 -13.08 -8.83
CA VAL A 188 3.68 -13.90 -9.41
C VAL A 188 4.69 -13.10 -10.26
N GLY A 189 4.58 -11.77 -10.26
CA GLY A 189 5.51 -10.86 -10.93
C GLY A 189 5.63 -11.10 -12.43
N TRP A 190 6.86 -11.17 -12.94
CA TRP A 190 7.17 -11.33 -14.37
C TRP A 190 6.64 -12.62 -14.99
N ARG A 191 6.26 -13.62 -14.18
CA ARG A 191 5.64 -14.87 -14.64
C ARG A 191 4.13 -14.73 -14.91
N CYS A 192 3.55 -13.58 -14.59
CA CYS A 192 2.14 -13.31 -14.83
C CYS A 192 1.86 -13.14 -16.33
N GLY A 193 0.84 -13.82 -16.85
CA GLY A 193 0.41 -13.67 -18.26
C GLY A 193 0.02 -12.24 -18.63
N TYR A 194 -0.45 -11.45 -17.65
CA TYR A 194 -0.81 -10.04 -17.83
C TYR A 194 0.33 -9.06 -17.47
N TYR A 195 1.57 -9.53 -17.24
CA TYR A 195 2.65 -8.66 -16.74
C TYR A 195 2.92 -7.43 -17.63
N ALA A 196 2.84 -7.59 -18.94
CA ALA A 196 3.10 -6.51 -19.90
C ALA A 196 2.06 -5.39 -19.78
N SER A 197 0.77 -5.73 -19.68
CA SER A 197 -0.35 -4.80 -19.56
C SER A 197 -0.71 -4.43 -18.12
N CYS A 198 -0.11 -5.07 -17.11
CA CYS A 198 -0.45 -4.88 -15.70
C CYS A 198 -0.39 -3.38 -15.30
N PRO A 199 -1.51 -2.78 -14.83
CA PRO A 199 -1.57 -1.36 -14.49
C PRO A 199 -0.51 -0.94 -13.47
N PHE A 200 -0.35 -1.75 -12.41
CA PHE A 200 0.65 -1.50 -11.38
C PHE A 200 2.08 -1.43 -11.93
N TYR A 201 2.48 -2.39 -12.78
CA TYR A 201 3.83 -2.39 -13.35
C TYR A 201 4.01 -1.31 -14.43
N THR A 202 2.96 -0.98 -15.18
CA THR A 202 2.97 0.13 -16.14
C THR A 202 3.21 1.46 -15.43
N GLU A 203 2.45 1.77 -14.38
CA GLU A 203 2.68 3.00 -13.60
C GLU A 203 4.02 2.98 -12.86
N ARG A 204 4.44 1.82 -12.33
CA ARG A 204 5.77 1.68 -11.71
C ARG A 204 6.91 1.97 -12.69
N ARG A 205 6.79 1.59 -13.97
CA ARG A 205 7.77 1.94 -15.01
C ARG A 205 7.78 3.44 -15.29
N ARG A 206 6.62 4.09 -15.34
CA ARG A 206 6.51 5.54 -15.57
C ARG A 206 7.21 6.35 -14.49
N LEU A 207 7.24 5.87 -13.24
CA LEU A 207 7.98 6.52 -12.14
C LEU A 207 9.48 6.67 -12.42
N GLN A 208 10.09 5.78 -13.24
CA GLN A 208 11.54 5.83 -13.52
C GLN A 208 11.94 7.05 -14.36
N THR A 209 11.02 7.58 -15.16
CA THR A 209 11.25 8.71 -16.05
C THR A 209 10.50 9.97 -15.61
N ALA A 210 9.82 9.92 -14.47
CA ALA A 210 9.06 11.03 -13.94
C ALA A 210 10.01 12.15 -13.47
N LYS A 211 9.67 13.39 -13.77
CA LYS A 211 10.30 14.59 -13.17
C LYS A 211 9.67 14.92 -11.83
N ILE A 212 8.35 14.75 -11.74
CA ILE A 212 7.57 14.99 -10.53
C ILE A 212 6.77 13.73 -10.23
N ILE A 213 6.90 13.24 -9.01
CA ILE A 213 6.13 12.11 -8.49
C ILE A 213 5.20 12.65 -7.42
N ILE A 214 3.89 12.50 -7.60
CA ILE A 214 2.89 12.89 -6.60
C ILE A 214 2.46 11.65 -5.83
N ALA A 215 2.71 11.64 -4.53
CA ALA A 215 2.43 10.51 -3.64
C ALA A 215 1.70 11.00 -2.38
N ASN A 216 0.97 10.10 -1.71
CA ASN A 216 0.55 10.37 -0.32
C ASN A 216 1.76 10.21 0.62
N GLN A 217 1.83 11.03 1.66
CA GLN A 217 2.74 10.90 2.81
C GLN A 217 2.90 9.46 3.30
N ASP A 218 1.83 8.65 3.37
CA ASP A 218 1.91 7.26 3.85
C ASP A 218 2.77 6.38 2.93
N LEU A 219 2.68 6.62 1.62
CA LEU A 219 3.47 5.90 0.61
C LEU A 219 4.94 6.31 0.68
N VAL A 220 5.22 7.60 0.91
CA VAL A 220 6.59 8.12 1.06
C VAL A 220 7.24 7.60 2.34
N LEU A 221 6.49 7.55 3.45
CA LEU A 221 6.99 6.98 4.70
C LEU A 221 7.30 5.48 4.55
N SER A 222 6.42 4.74 3.86
CA SER A 222 6.65 3.32 3.53
C SER A 222 7.90 3.13 2.67
N ASP A 223 8.09 3.99 1.66
CA ASP A 223 9.28 3.99 0.80
C ASP A 223 10.57 4.23 1.59
N LEU A 224 10.60 5.28 2.42
CA LEU A 224 11.75 5.62 3.26
C LEU A 224 12.11 4.50 4.24
N ARG A 225 11.09 3.84 4.82
CA ARG A 225 11.28 2.68 5.70
C ARG A 225 11.94 1.52 4.95
N LEU A 226 11.38 1.13 3.81
CA LEU A 226 11.94 0.06 2.97
C LEU A 226 13.33 0.41 2.44
N ALA A 227 13.62 1.67 2.14
CA ALA A 227 14.94 2.11 1.70
C ALA A 227 16.01 2.04 2.81
N GLY A 228 15.61 2.11 4.08
CA GLY A 228 16.51 1.95 5.23
C GLY A 228 16.84 0.49 5.57
N GLU A 229 16.05 -0.47 5.07
CA GLU A 229 16.26 -1.90 5.29
C GLU A 229 17.34 -2.44 4.35
N LYS A 230 18.26 -3.27 4.85
CA LYS A 230 19.39 -3.81 4.05
C LYS A 230 18.96 -4.59 2.81
N ASP A 231 17.87 -5.34 2.94
CA ASP A 231 17.27 -6.16 1.87
C ASP A 231 15.94 -5.58 1.36
N GLY A 232 15.62 -4.34 1.77
CA GLY A 232 14.38 -3.68 1.41
C GLY A 232 14.37 -3.27 -0.07
N SER A 233 13.19 -3.33 -0.68
CA SER A 233 12.98 -2.84 -2.05
C SER A 233 12.13 -1.58 -2.00
N PRO A 234 12.73 -0.38 -2.20
CA PRO A 234 11.98 0.86 -2.23
C PRO A 234 10.81 0.83 -3.23
N ILE A 235 9.76 1.55 -2.87
CA ILE A 235 8.58 1.72 -3.70
C ILE A 235 8.92 2.59 -4.91
N PHE A 236 9.63 3.70 -4.70
CA PHE A 236 10.04 4.56 -5.79
C PHE A 236 11.28 3.95 -6.47
N PRO A 237 11.24 3.67 -7.78
CA PRO A 237 12.33 3.02 -8.50
C PRO A 237 13.45 4.02 -8.85
N VAL A 238 13.86 4.84 -7.88
CA VAL A 238 14.81 5.95 -8.02
C VAL A 238 15.79 5.87 -6.85
N GLN A 239 17.07 6.12 -7.10
CA GLN A 239 18.09 6.00 -6.04
C GLN A 239 18.05 7.18 -5.05
N GLN A 240 17.67 8.34 -5.56
CA GLN A 240 17.60 9.61 -4.83
C GLN A 240 16.40 10.38 -5.36
N TYR A 241 15.80 11.19 -4.51
CA TYR A 241 14.76 12.14 -4.87
C TYR A 241 14.81 13.37 -3.95
N LEU A 242 14.34 14.50 -4.46
CA LEU A 242 14.05 15.68 -3.64
C LEU A 242 12.64 15.54 -3.07
N LEU A 243 12.44 15.89 -1.80
CA LEU A 243 11.15 15.69 -1.13
C LEU A 243 10.49 17.03 -0.77
N VAL A 244 9.25 17.19 -1.20
CA VAL A 244 8.33 18.24 -0.72
C VAL A 244 7.26 17.56 0.12
N VAL A 245 7.10 17.98 1.38
CA VAL A 245 6.00 17.52 2.24
C VAL A 245 4.95 18.60 2.31
N ASP A 246 3.81 18.38 1.66
CA ASP A 246 2.66 19.28 1.76
C ASP A 246 1.86 18.96 3.01
N GLU A 247 1.26 19.97 3.64
CA GLU A 247 0.61 19.83 4.97
C GLU A 247 1.51 19.10 6.00
N ALA A 248 2.77 19.53 6.09
CA ALA A 248 3.81 18.92 6.93
C ALA A 248 3.44 18.80 8.41
N HIS A 249 2.47 19.57 8.91
CA HIS A 249 1.96 19.45 10.27
C HIS A 249 1.36 18.06 10.58
N ARG A 250 0.90 17.31 9.56
CA ARG A 250 0.37 15.94 9.72
C ARG A 250 1.44 14.85 9.65
N PHE A 251 2.62 15.19 9.14
CA PHE A 251 3.67 14.22 8.85
C PHE A 251 4.20 13.48 10.09
N PRO A 252 4.44 14.14 11.26
CA PRO A 252 4.88 13.43 12.46
C PRO A 252 3.87 12.37 12.96
N GLY A 253 2.57 12.68 12.93
CA GLY A 253 1.52 11.74 13.33
C GLY A 253 1.47 10.51 12.42
N LYS A 254 1.49 10.72 11.10
CA LYS A 254 1.56 9.62 10.12
C LYS A 254 2.85 8.80 10.25
N ALA A 255 3.98 9.42 10.57
CA ALA A 255 5.23 8.70 10.80
C ALA A 255 5.13 7.79 12.04
N GLN A 256 4.50 8.25 13.11
CA GLN A 256 4.24 7.43 14.30
C GLN A 256 3.29 6.27 13.99
N GLU A 257 2.18 6.54 13.30
CA GLU A 257 1.21 5.51 12.88
C GLU A 257 1.84 4.47 11.95
N SER A 258 2.62 4.91 10.95
CA SER A 258 3.31 4.02 10.01
C SER A 258 4.39 3.15 10.67
N GLY A 259 4.93 3.58 11.81
CA GLY A 259 5.87 2.80 12.62
C GLY A 259 5.19 1.92 13.67
N ALA A 260 3.89 2.09 13.89
CA ALA A 260 3.13 1.29 14.84
C ALA A 260 2.76 -0.07 14.25
N THR A 261 2.78 -1.10 15.10
CA THR A 261 2.20 -2.40 14.78
C THR A 261 0.99 -2.58 15.67
N ALA A 262 -0.16 -2.89 15.07
CA ALA A 262 -1.38 -3.20 15.78
C ALA A 262 -1.85 -4.61 15.37
N ILE A 263 -2.35 -5.36 16.33
CA ILE A 263 -3.04 -6.62 16.10
C ILE A 263 -4.50 -6.37 16.46
N ASP A 264 -5.38 -6.52 15.49
CA ASP A 264 -6.82 -6.57 15.78
C ASP A 264 -7.12 -7.91 16.44
N CYS A 265 -7.23 -7.90 17.76
CA CYS A 265 -7.50 -9.09 18.55
C CYS A 265 -8.85 -9.72 18.17
N PHE A 266 -9.88 -8.94 17.85
CA PHE A 266 -11.20 -9.48 17.51
C PHE A 266 -11.20 -10.19 16.15
N HIS A 267 -10.57 -9.58 15.14
CA HIS A 267 -10.41 -10.24 13.84
C HIS A 267 -9.57 -11.51 13.96
N SER A 268 -8.48 -11.45 14.73
CA SER A 268 -7.62 -12.61 15.00
C SER A 268 -8.38 -13.72 15.72
N ILE A 269 -9.19 -13.40 16.73
CA ILE A 269 -10.07 -14.35 17.43
C ILE A 269 -11.04 -15.01 16.45
N GLY A 270 -11.69 -14.24 15.56
CA GLY A 270 -12.60 -14.79 14.55
C GLY A 270 -11.92 -15.82 13.64
N LEU A 271 -10.71 -15.55 13.17
CA LEU A 271 -9.92 -16.51 12.37
C LEU A 271 -9.57 -17.76 13.17
N LEU A 272 -9.22 -17.61 14.46
CA LEU A 272 -8.93 -18.73 15.35
C LEU A 272 -10.17 -19.60 15.62
N GLU A 273 -11.38 -19.02 15.62
CA GLU A 273 -12.64 -19.75 15.77
C GLU A 273 -12.99 -20.59 14.51
N GLU A 274 -12.54 -20.20 13.32
CA GLU A 274 -12.77 -20.96 12.08
C GLU A 274 -11.80 -22.13 11.90
N LEU A 275 -10.58 -22.03 12.44
CA LEU A 275 -9.51 -23.01 12.26
C LEU A 275 -9.88 -24.46 12.67
N PRO A 276 -10.56 -24.72 13.80
CA PRO A 276 -10.95 -26.07 14.18
C PRO A 276 -11.86 -26.75 13.14
N ALA A 277 -12.76 -25.98 12.52
CA ALA A 277 -13.63 -26.49 11.47
C ALA A 277 -12.86 -26.83 10.20
N VAL A 278 -11.90 -25.98 9.80
CA VAL A 278 -11.01 -26.22 8.65
C VAL A 278 -10.13 -27.46 8.88
N ILE A 279 -9.52 -27.56 10.06
CA ILE A 279 -8.71 -28.72 10.48
C ILE A 279 -9.57 -29.99 10.45
N GLY A 280 -10.77 -29.95 11.04
CA GLY A 280 -11.68 -31.09 11.03
C GLY A 280 -12.07 -31.55 9.62
N LYS A 281 -12.32 -30.61 8.69
CA LYS A 281 -12.59 -30.93 7.28
C LYS A 281 -11.36 -31.55 6.58
N LEU A 282 -10.16 -31.01 6.82
CA LEU A 282 -8.90 -31.53 6.29
C LEU A 282 -8.61 -32.95 6.77
N LEU A 283 -8.79 -33.24 8.06
CA LEU A 283 -8.54 -34.56 8.64
C LEU A 283 -9.50 -35.65 8.12
N ARG A 284 -10.72 -35.25 7.76
CA ARG A 284 -11.71 -36.14 7.10
C ARG A 284 -11.44 -36.36 5.62
N HIS A 285 -10.50 -35.63 5.02
CA HIS A 285 -10.19 -35.80 3.60
C HIS A 285 -9.47 -37.15 3.37
N PRO A 286 -9.95 -38.02 2.44
CA PRO A 286 -9.47 -39.38 2.30
C PRO A 286 -7.95 -39.50 2.02
N LYS A 287 -7.37 -38.53 1.30
CA LYS A 287 -5.92 -38.50 1.06
C LYS A 287 -5.12 -38.20 2.33
N VAL A 288 -5.65 -37.33 3.20
CA VAL A 288 -5.00 -36.92 4.46
C VAL A 288 -5.09 -38.05 5.49
N SER A 289 -6.27 -38.67 5.65
CA SER A 289 -6.44 -39.79 6.57
C SER A 289 -5.48 -40.96 6.24
N ARG A 290 -5.30 -41.29 4.95
CA ARG A 290 -4.33 -42.31 4.51
C ARG A 290 -2.87 -41.98 4.79
N LEU A 291 -2.52 -40.70 4.91
CA LEU A 291 -1.16 -40.28 5.25
C LEU A 291 -0.91 -40.32 6.75
N LEU A 292 -1.89 -39.90 7.53
CA LEU A 292 -1.87 -40.02 8.98
C LEU A 292 -1.76 -41.49 9.43
N GLU A 293 -2.39 -42.40 8.70
CA GLU A 293 -2.22 -43.85 8.91
C GLU A 293 -0.81 -44.37 8.60
N LYS A 294 -0.07 -43.72 7.69
CA LYS A 294 1.27 -44.12 7.26
C LYS A 294 2.38 -43.53 8.13
N ASP A 295 2.12 -42.41 8.79
CA ASP A 295 3.08 -41.70 9.61
C ASP A 295 2.43 -41.26 10.93
N ALA A 296 2.59 -42.10 11.95
CA ALA A 296 2.09 -41.85 13.30
C ALA A 296 2.64 -40.55 13.92
N SER A 297 3.81 -40.07 13.46
CA SER A 297 4.37 -38.80 13.96
C SER A 297 3.56 -37.59 13.47
N LEU A 298 2.95 -37.67 12.28
CA LEU A 298 2.05 -36.62 11.78
C LEU A 298 0.73 -36.58 12.55
N TYR A 299 0.22 -37.73 13.03
CA TYR A 299 -1.01 -37.78 13.82
C TYR A 299 -0.83 -37.10 15.19
N GLU A 300 0.32 -37.28 15.83
CA GLU A 300 0.64 -36.65 17.11
C GLU A 300 0.88 -35.13 16.96
N MET A 301 1.42 -34.70 15.82
CA MET A 301 1.59 -33.27 15.47
C MET A 301 0.28 -32.58 15.06
N LEU A 302 -0.67 -33.32 14.48
CA LEU A 302 -1.95 -32.80 13.96
C LEU A 302 -3.13 -33.10 14.88
N ASP A 303 -2.87 -33.51 16.12
CA ASP A 303 -3.89 -33.87 17.11
C ASP A 303 -4.95 -32.75 17.22
N PRO A 304 -6.17 -32.97 16.71
CA PRO A 304 -7.19 -31.93 16.66
C PRO A 304 -7.65 -31.49 18.06
N GLY A 305 -7.49 -32.35 19.08
CA GLY A 305 -7.78 -31.98 20.47
C GLY A 305 -6.80 -30.92 20.97
N LYS A 306 -5.50 -31.17 20.80
CA LYS A 306 -4.44 -30.22 21.19
C LYS A 306 -4.49 -28.92 20.39
N ALA A 307 -4.77 -29.00 19.09
CA ALA A 307 -4.93 -27.81 18.27
C ALA A 307 -6.11 -26.94 18.74
N THR A 308 -7.25 -27.55 19.06
CA THR A 308 -8.43 -26.84 19.56
C THR A 308 -8.18 -26.23 20.94
N GLU A 309 -7.48 -26.94 21.82
CA GLU A 309 -7.12 -26.45 23.15
C GLU A 309 -6.14 -25.26 23.07
N ALA A 310 -5.12 -25.36 22.20
CA ALA A 310 -4.18 -24.27 21.96
C ALA A 310 -4.89 -23.02 21.40
N LEU A 311 -5.78 -23.17 20.41
CA LEU A 311 -6.56 -22.08 19.85
C LEU A 311 -7.49 -21.42 20.88
N THR A 312 -8.12 -22.24 21.73
CA THR A 312 -8.94 -21.77 22.85
C THR A 312 -8.12 -20.96 23.83
N ARG A 313 -6.89 -21.41 24.13
CA ARG A 313 -5.98 -20.71 25.04
C ARG A 313 -5.49 -19.38 24.47
N VAL A 314 -5.12 -19.33 23.18
CA VAL A 314 -4.79 -18.07 22.48
C VAL A 314 -5.96 -17.08 22.57
N ARG A 315 -7.19 -17.55 22.37
CA ARG A 315 -8.41 -16.74 22.47
C ARG A 315 -8.61 -16.16 23.88
N GLU A 316 -8.45 -16.97 24.93
CA GLU A 316 -8.55 -16.50 26.32
C GLU A 316 -7.54 -15.40 26.63
N ILE A 317 -6.29 -15.57 26.18
CA ILE A 317 -5.22 -14.58 26.38
C ILE A 317 -5.52 -13.30 25.59
N MET A 318 -5.98 -13.41 24.33
CA MET A 318 -6.35 -12.25 23.51
C MET A 318 -7.55 -11.48 24.10
N LEU A 319 -8.53 -12.18 24.66
CA LEU A 319 -9.66 -11.54 25.36
C LEU A 319 -9.19 -10.82 26.62
N ALA A 320 -8.34 -11.44 27.43
CA ALA A 320 -7.76 -10.81 28.62
C ALA A 320 -6.96 -9.54 28.27
N LEU A 321 -6.18 -9.57 27.19
CA LEU A 321 -5.46 -8.40 26.67
C LEU A 321 -6.42 -7.29 26.17
N SER A 322 -7.61 -7.65 25.70
CA SER A 322 -8.62 -6.71 25.19
C SER A 322 -9.49 -6.07 26.27
N GLU A 323 -9.85 -6.81 27.33
CA GLU A 323 -10.75 -6.34 28.40
C GLU A 323 -10.05 -5.38 29.37
N ASP A 324 -8.73 -5.50 29.56
CA ASP A 324 -7.97 -4.76 30.58
C ASP A 324 -7.63 -3.29 30.21
N GLY A 325 -8.18 -2.75 29.12
CA GLY A 325 -7.96 -1.34 28.76
C GLY A 325 -6.51 -1.02 28.38
N VAL A 326 -5.78 -2.01 27.84
CA VAL A 326 -4.41 -1.84 27.28
C VAL A 326 -4.41 -0.99 26.00
N GLU A 327 -5.58 -0.60 25.49
CA GLU A 327 -5.77 0.29 24.34
C GLU A 327 -5.12 1.68 24.46
N ARG A 328 -4.60 2.10 25.63
CA ARG A 328 -4.15 3.49 25.81
C ARG A 328 -2.71 3.79 26.18
N GLN A 329 -1.82 2.83 26.42
CA GLN A 329 -0.42 3.19 26.78
C GLN A 329 0.65 2.19 26.30
N LEU A 330 0.71 1.92 25.00
CA LEU A 330 2.00 1.62 24.35
C LEU A 330 2.66 2.92 23.85
N THR A 331 2.50 4.01 24.59
CA THR A 331 3.40 5.16 24.51
C THR A 331 4.68 4.83 25.28
N LEU A 332 5.73 4.46 24.56
CA LEU A 332 7.13 4.61 24.97
C LEU A 332 7.52 4.04 26.34
N LYS A 333 7.06 2.82 26.67
CA LYS A 333 7.70 1.99 27.70
C LYS A 333 7.97 0.61 27.13
N GLU A 334 9.14 0.05 27.47
CA GLU A 334 9.52 -1.30 27.04
C GLU A 334 8.45 -2.31 27.49
N PRO A 335 8.00 -3.21 26.60
CA PRO A 335 6.96 -4.21 26.87
C PRO A 335 7.16 -5.02 28.17
N GLY A 336 8.40 -5.17 28.62
CA GLY A 336 8.76 -5.91 29.85
C GLY A 336 8.57 -5.18 31.18
N ALA A 337 8.04 -3.95 31.21
CA ALA A 337 7.93 -3.19 32.46
C ALA A 337 6.69 -3.53 33.32
N ASP A 338 5.63 -4.13 32.75
CA ASP A 338 4.48 -4.64 33.51
C ASP A 338 4.60 -6.16 33.68
N PRO A 339 4.74 -6.69 34.92
CA PRO A 339 4.84 -8.12 35.20
C PRO A 339 3.67 -8.96 34.67
N ARG A 340 2.49 -8.37 34.50
CA ARG A 340 1.31 -9.06 33.95
C ARG A 340 1.39 -9.20 32.44
N ILE A 341 1.90 -8.17 31.75
CA ILE A 341 2.16 -8.24 30.30
C ILE A 341 3.24 -9.28 30.02
N ALA A 342 4.34 -9.30 30.80
CA ALA A 342 5.40 -10.29 30.65
C ALA A 342 4.93 -11.75 30.86
N ALA A 343 3.99 -11.97 31.79
CA ALA A 343 3.40 -13.30 32.01
C ALA A 343 2.50 -13.73 30.83
N LEU A 344 1.66 -12.82 30.33
CA LEU A 344 0.80 -13.07 29.17
C LEU A 344 1.62 -13.25 27.87
N GLU A 345 2.74 -12.55 27.72
CA GLU A 345 3.70 -12.75 26.61
C GLU A 345 4.24 -14.18 26.60
N GLY A 346 4.66 -14.70 27.76
CA GLY A 346 5.15 -16.08 27.87
C GLY A 346 4.07 -17.13 27.58
N GLU A 347 2.85 -16.93 28.05
CA GLU A 347 1.73 -17.83 27.73
C GLU A 347 1.34 -17.76 26.25
N MET A 348 1.36 -16.57 25.65
CA MET A 348 1.09 -16.37 24.23
C MET A 348 2.16 -17.03 23.36
N GLU A 349 3.44 -16.93 23.73
CA GLU A 349 4.55 -17.57 23.01
C GLU A 349 4.42 -19.10 22.99
N VAL A 350 4.05 -19.71 24.13
CA VAL A 350 3.78 -21.15 24.21
C VAL A 350 2.59 -21.54 23.32
N ALA A 351 1.49 -20.79 23.40
CA ALA A 351 0.28 -21.11 22.65
C ALA A 351 0.44 -20.91 21.13
N LEU A 352 1.11 -19.82 20.70
CA LEU A 352 1.48 -19.60 19.30
C LEU A 352 2.50 -20.62 18.81
N GLY A 353 3.45 -21.04 19.65
CA GLY A 353 4.40 -22.11 19.34
C GLY A 353 3.73 -23.43 19.00
N GLU A 354 2.68 -23.80 19.73
CA GLU A 354 1.85 -24.97 19.42
C GLU A 354 1.07 -24.79 18.10
N CYS A 355 0.47 -23.61 17.86
CA CYS A 355 -0.22 -23.31 16.61
C CYS A 355 0.72 -23.41 15.39
N VAL A 356 1.93 -22.88 15.51
CA VAL A 356 2.97 -22.97 14.48
C VAL A 356 3.39 -24.42 14.24
N ARG A 357 3.53 -25.23 15.30
CA ARG A 357 3.84 -26.67 15.17
C ARG A 357 2.77 -27.42 14.38
N VAL A 358 1.50 -27.16 14.68
CA VAL A 358 0.36 -27.73 13.94
C VAL A 358 0.37 -27.28 12.48
N ALA A 359 0.59 -25.99 12.22
CA ALA A 359 0.68 -25.44 10.85
C ALA A 359 1.85 -26.04 10.05
N MET A 360 3.01 -26.23 10.68
CA MET A 360 4.15 -26.93 10.07
C MET A 360 3.82 -28.40 9.78
N GLY A 361 3.06 -29.07 10.65
CA GLY A 361 2.53 -30.42 10.39
C GLY A 361 1.66 -30.48 9.13
N PHE A 362 0.80 -29.49 8.92
CA PHE A 362 0.00 -29.38 7.69
C PHE A 362 0.87 -29.11 6.46
N ALA A 363 1.90 -28.27 6.57
CA ALA A 363 2.84 -28.00 5.48
C ALA A 363 3.69 -29.23 5.11
N ALA A 364 4.14 -30.00 6.11
CA ALA A 364 4.84 -31.26 5.91
C ALA A 364 3.94 -32.30 5.24
N ALA A 365 2.69 -32.44 5.71
CA ALA A 365 1.69 -33.30 5.07
C ALA A 365 1.45 -32.88 3.61
N LYS A 366 1.33 -31.57 3.32
CA LYS A 366 1.17 -31.03 1.97
C LYS A 366 2.35 -31.37 1.06
N THR A 367 3.58 -31.30 1.58
CA THR A 367 4.80 -31.63 0.84
C THR A 367 4.88 -33.13 0.53
N SER A 368 4.49 -33.97 1.49
CA SER A 368 4.36 -35.43 1.30
C SER A 368 3.22 -35.83 0.37
N LEU A 369 2.23 -34.96 0.17
CA LEU A 369 1.04 -35.22 -0.65
C LEU A 369 1.23 -35.01 -2.15
N ALA A 370 2.14 -34.13 -2.58
CA ALA A 370 2.34 -33.67 -3.97
C ALA A 370 1.07 -33.30 -4.79
N GLU A 371 -0.14 -33.36 -4.20
CA GLU A 371 -1.42 -33.36 -4.92
C GLU A 371 -2.63 -32.85 -4.09
N VAL A 372 -2.42 -32.17 -2.95
CA VAL A 372 -3.53 -31.44 -2.31
C VAL A 372 -3.41 -29.99 -2.71
N LYS A 373 -4.23 -29.63 -3.71
CA LYS A 373 -4.39 -28.27 -4.23
C LYS A 373 -5.03 -27.37 -3.18
#